data_AF-A0A9N9X7X2-F1
#
_entry.id   AF-A0A9N9X7X2-F1
#
_cell.length_a   1.000
_cell.length_b   1.000
_cell.length_c   1.000
_cell.angle_alpha   90.00
_cell.angle_beta   90.00
_cell.angle_gamma   90.00
#
_symmetry.space_group_name_H-M   'P 1'
#
loop_
_entity.id
_entity.type
_entity.pdbx_description
1 polymer ?
#
loop_
_entity_poly.entity_id
_entity_poly.type
_entity_poly.pdbx_seq_one_letter_code
_entity_poly.pdbx_strand_id
1 'polypeptide(L)'
;FLSLWKYGGIYLDLDTISIKTLEGLPLNFAGLETNVSVNSAILSFNSSVEGHLLAEKCIMDLKKNFNGRLWANNGPGVITRLIRSICRVEKHKVIQANTCHGFRLFPQSAFYPISGPSWEMYFNEIYLNEVLEQTNSSYVLHIWNNNSANRKLPVDSKAPYLYFARKYCPKVIEVCKDFF
;
A
#
# COMPACT_ATOMS: atom_id res chain seq x y z
N PHE A 1 5.34 -6.52 9.77
CA PHE A 1 4.61 -7.49 10.63
C PHE A 1 5.03 -7.44 12.09
N LEU A 2 6.30 -7.67 12.46
CA LEU A 2 6.73 -7.69 13.87
C LEU A 2 6.41 -6.41 14.65
N SER A 3 6.66 -5.24 14.05
CA SER A 3 6.31 -3.95 14.67
C SER A 3 4.82 -3.80 14.94
N LEU A 4 3.98 -4.21 13.99
CA LEU A 4 2.52 -4.19 14.12
C LEU A 4 2.00 -5.22 15.13
N TRP A 5 2.66 -6.38 15.25
CA TRP A 5 2.34 -7.35 16.31
C TRP A 5 2.65 -6.80 17.70
N LYS A 6 3.76 -6.06 17.83
CA LYS A 6 4.18 -5.51 19.12
C LYS A 6 3.38 -4.29 19.56
N TYR A 7 3.03 -3.40 18.62
CA TYR A 7 2.49 -2.08 18.93
C TYR A 7 1.10 -1.83 18.36
N GLY A 8 0.58 -2.69 17.47
CA GLY A 8 -0.58 -2.38 16.66
C GLY A 8 -0.35 -1.17 15.74
N GLY A 9 -1.45 -0.54 15.33
CA GLY A 9 -1.44 0.70 14.56
C GLY A 9 -1.51 0.50 13.05
N ILE A 10 -0.89 1.43 12.33
CA ILE A 10 -0.84 1.47 10.86
C ILE A 10 0.63 1.55 10.44
N TYR A 11 1.02 0.68 9.53
CA TYR A 11 2.29 0.71 8.82
C TYR A 11 2.06 1.25 7.41
N LEU A 12 3.01 2.05 6.93
CA LEU A 12 3.09 2.57 5.57
C LEU A 12 4.50 2.36 5.04
N ASP A 13 4.63 1.96 3.77
CA ASP A 13 5.91 2.06 3.07
C ASP A 13 6.34 3.53 2.95
N LEU A 14 7.65 3.76 2.91
CA LEU A 14 8.23 5.11 2.83
C LEU A 14 8.05 5.77 1.46
N ASP A 15 7.71 5.00 0.43
CA ASP A 15 7.40 5.47 -0.92
C ASP A 15 5.90 5.68 -1.12
N THR A 16 5.25 6.26 -0.10
CA THR A 16 3.83 6.62 -0.13
C THR A 16 3.60 8.11 0.12
N ILE A 17 2.54 8.66 -0.50
CA ILE A 17 1.99 9.97 -0.14
C ILE A 17 0.60 9.76 0.46
N SER A 18 0.39 10.19 1.70
CA SER A 18 -0.94 10.26 2.31
C SER A 18 -1.64 11.54 1.84
N ILE A 19 -2.75 11.39 1.11
CA ILE A 19 -3.53 12.49 0.53
C ILE A 19 -4.87 12.72 1.25
N LYS A 20 -5.26 11.81 2.16
CA LYS A 20 -6.35 11.97 3.13
C LYS A 20 -5.92 11.37 4.46
N THR A 21 -6.51 11.86 5.55
CA THR A 21 -6.24 11.31 6.88
C THR A 21 -6.57 9.82 6.94
N LEU A 22 -5.69 9.04 7.55
CA LEU A 22 -5.94 7.64 7.92
C LEU A 22 -6.56 7.52 9.31
N GLU A 23 -6.67 8.63 10.03
CA GLU A 23 -7.33 8.68 11.33
C GLU A 23 -8.81 8.33 11.19
N GLY A 24 -9.32 7.54 12.14
CA GLY A 24 -10.71 7.08 12.14
C GLY A 24 -11.00 5.91 11.18
N LEU A 25 -10.03 5.45 10.38
CA LEU A 25 -10.19 4.17 9.68
C LEU A 25 -10.28 3.02 10.69
N PRO A 26 -11.15 2.03 10.47
CA PRO A 26 -11.22 0.86 11.35
C PRO A 26 -9.89 0.12 11.31
N LEU A 27 -9.32 -0.24 12.47
CA LEU A 27 -8.10 -1.03 12.55
C LEU A 27 -8.34 -2.48 12.08
N ASN A 28 -7.27 -3.20 11.75
CA ASN A 28 -7.28 -4.49 11.03
C ASN A 28 -7.67 -4.33 9.57
N PHE A 29 -6.79 -3.77 8.75
CA PHE A 29 -7.04 -3.61 7.34
C PHE A 29 -5.80 -3.72 6.46
N ALA A 30 -6.04 -3.95 5.18
CA ALA A 30 -5.07 -3.88 4.10
C ALA A 30 -5.78 -3.48 2.80
N GLY A 31 -5.00 -3.16 1.77
CA GLY A 31 -5.53 -2.89 0.44
C GLY A 31 -5.33 -4.06 -0.52
N LEU A 32 -6.34 -4.30 -1.36
CA LEU A 32 -6.18 -5.11 -2.56
C LEU A 32 -5.23 -4.40 -3.54
N GLU A 33 -4.20 -5.09 -4.01
CA GLU A 33 -3.41 -4.61 -5.16
C GLU A 33 -4.05 -5.04 -6.47
N THR A 34 -4.61 -6.26 -6.48
CA THR A 34 -5.42 -6.79 -7.56
C THR A 34 -6.63 -7.50 -6.95
N ASN A 35 -7.53 -8.01 -7.79
CA ASN A 35 -8.65 -8.84 -7.33
C ASN A 35 -8.22 -10.19 -6.73
N VAL A 36 -6.94 -10.58 -6.82
CA VAL A 36 -6.41 -11.84 -6.28
C VAL A 36 -5.23 -11.65 -5.31
N SER A 37 -4.74 -10.43 -5.11
CA SER A 37 -3.59 -10.15 -4.25
C SER A 37 -3.82 -8.94 -3.34
N VAL A 38 -3.22 -9.02 -2.16
CA VAL A 38 -3.19 -7.96 -1.15
C VAL A 38 -1.74 -7.50 -1.05
N ASN A 39 -1.52 -6.19 -1.03
CA ASN A 39 -0.19 -5.62 -0.88
C ASN A 39 0.07 -5.21 0.58
N SER A 40 1.34 -5.23 0.97
CA SER A 40 1.83 -4.92 2.32
C SER A 40 2.32 -3.47 2.49
N ALA A 41 2.19 -2.60 1.48
CA ALA A 41 2.62 -1.21 1.56
C ALA A 41 1.78 -0.37 2.52
N ILE A 42 0.56 -0.82 2.84
CA ILE A 42 -0.23 -0.30 3.94
C ILE A 42 -0.91 -1.46 4.67
N LEU A 43 -0.66 -1.55 5.97
CA LEU A 43 -1.19 -2.59 6.83
C LEU A 43 -1.62 -1.99 8.15
N SER A 44 -2.75 -2.43 8.67
CA SER A 44 -3.16 -2.10 10.03
C SER A 44 -3.50 -3.36 10.79
N PHE A 45 -3.08 -3.39 12.05
CA PHE A 45 -3.54 -4.35 13.04
C PHE A 45 -3.91 -3.59 14.31
N ASN A 46 -5.05 -3.93 14.90
CA ASN A 46 -5.44 -3.43 16.21
C ASN A 46 -4.48 -3.95 17.29
N SER A 47 -4.29 -3.19 18.37
CA SER A 47 -3.56 -3.63 19.57
C SER A 47 -4.39 -4.54 20.49
N SER A 48 -5.62 -4.89 20.11
CA SER A 48 -6.42 -5.90 20.80
C SER A 48 -5.89 -7.31 20.57
N VAL A 49 -6.42 -8.27 21.35
CA VAL A 49 -6.07 -9.70 21.23
C VAL A 49 -6.28 -10.19 19.79
N GLU A 50 -7.38 -9.80 19.14
CA GLU A 50 -7.69 -10.21 17.77
C GLU A 50 -6.67 -9.69 16.77
N GLY A 51 -6.28 -8.41 16.87
CA GLY A 51 -5.29 -7.81 15.98
C GLY A 51 -3.90 -8.42 16.19
N HIS A 52 -3.51 -8.67 17.44
CA HIS A 52 -2.26 -9.38 17.76
C HIS A 52 -2.24 -10.81 17.20
N LEU A 53 -3.34 -11.56 17.31
CA LEU A 53 -3.45 -12.90 16.73
C LEU A 53 -3.32 -12.89 15.21
N LEU A 54 -3.89 -11.89 14.53
CA LEU A 54 -3.76 -11.73 13.08
C LEU A 54 -2.32 -11.39 12.68
N ALA A 55 -1.67 -10.48 13.40
CA ALA A 55 -0.27 -10.11 13.16
C ALA A 55 0.68 -11.28 13.46
N GLU A 56 0.41 -12.07 14.51
CA GLU A 56 1.15 -13.28 14.85
C GLU A 56 1.03 -14.33 13.74
N LYS A 57 -0.17 -14.55 13.18
CA LYS A 57 -0.35 -15.43 12.01
C LYS A 57 0.51 -15.00 10.84
N CYS A 58 0.65 -13.69 10.57
CA CYS A 58 1.58 -13.20 9.55
C CYS A 58 3.06 -13.53 9.88
N ILE A 59 3.49 -13.37 11.13
CA ILE A 59 4.86 -13.69 11.55
C ILE A 59 5.14 -15.20 11.41
N MET A 60 4.19 -16.04 11.83
CA MET A 60 4.31 -17.49 11.74
C MET A 60 4.26 -17.97 10.29
N ASP A 61 3.42 -17.36 9.45
CA ASP A 61 3.42 -17.60 8.01
C ASP A 61 4.76 -17.21 7.36
N LEU A 62 5.28 -16.02 7.68
CA LEU A 62 6.59 -15.57 7.18
C LEU A 62 7.70 -16.53 7.60
N LYS A 63 7.74 -16.97 8.87
CA LYS A 63 8.71 -17.95 9.36
C LYS A 63 8.62 -19.27 8.60
N LYS A 64 7.41 -19.78 8.34
CA LYS A 64 7.19 -21.07 7.69
C LYS A 64 7.47 -21.02 6.19
N ASN A 65 7.08 -19.94 5.53
CA ASN A 65 7.02 -19.82 4.07
C ASN A 65 8.06 -18.86 3.51
N PHE A 66 9.07 -18.46 4.30
CA PHE A 66 10.12 -17.56 3.85
C PHE A 66 10.75 -18.06 2.55
N ASN A 67 10.85 -17.17 1.56
CA ASN A 67 11.52 -17.48 0.30
C ASN A 67 12.23 -16.24 -0.22
N GLY A 68 13.56 -16.20 -0.10
CA GLY A 68 14.38 -15.09 -0.56
C GLY A 68 14.50 -14.97 -2.09
N ARG A 69 14.04 -15.97 -2.86
CA ARG A 69 14.07 -15.95 -4.34
C ARG A 69 12.84 -15.30 -4.96
N LEU A 70 11.76 -15.12 -4.20
CA LEU A 70 10.51 -14.57 -4.68
C LEU A 70 10.26 -13.20 -4.03
N TRP A 71 10.40 -12.14 -4.83
CA TRP A 71 10.29 -10.75 -4.39
C TRP A 71 9.07 -10.48 -3.50
N ALA A 72 7.87 -10.83 -3.96
CA ALA A 72 6.62 -10.56 -3.24
C ALA A 72 6.32 -11.51 -2.07
N ASN A 73 7.02 -12.65 -1.95
CA ASN A 73 6.54 -13.75 -1.10
C ASN A 73 6.51 -13.43 0.40
N ASN A 74 7.42 -12.56 0.84
CA ASN A 74 7.68 -12.29 2.25
C ASN A 74 6.94 -11.05 2.78
N GLY A 75 6.31 -10.27 1.89
CA GLY A 75 5.48 -9.10 2.22
C GLY A 75 4.05 -9.29 1.71
N PRO A 76 3.74 -8.89 0.46
CA PRO A 76 2.41 -9.09 -0.14
C PRO A 76 1.91 -10.54 -0.09
N GLY A 77 2.81 -11.51 -0.27
CA GLY A 77 2.49 -12.93 -0.18
C GLY A 77 2.01 -13.37 1.20
N VAL A 78 2.61 -12.84 2.28
CA VAL A 78 2.23 -13.15 3.66
C VAL A 78 0.82 -12.65 3.96
N ILE A 79 0.55 -11.37 3.67
CA ILE A 79 -0.79 -10.81 3.92
C ILE A 79 -1.84 -11.47 3.01
N THR A 80 -1.51 -11.75 1.75
CA THR A 80 -2.42 -12.47 0.83
C THR A 80 -2.76 -13.86 1.36
N ARG A 81 -1.80 -14.61 1.90
CA ARG A 81 -2.06 -15.94 2.50
C ARG A 81 -2.92 -15.84 3.76
N LEU A 82 -2.68 -14.85 4.64
CA LEU A 82 -3.54 -14.61 5.79
C LEU A 82 -4.99 -14.36 5.35
N ILE A 83 -5.18 -13.42 4.41
CA ILE A 83 -6.50 -13.03 3.91
C ILE A 83 -7.22 -14.20 3.26
N ARG A 84 -6.55 -14.97 2.41
CA ARG A 84 -7.14 -16.18 1.82
C ARG A 84 -7.58 -17.20 2.87
N SER A 85 -6.77 -17.37 3.92
CA SER A 85 -7.09 -18.28 5.02
C SER A 85 -8.34 -17.83 5.79
N ILE A 86 -8.39 -16.57 6.22
CA ILE A 86 -9.52 -16.07 7.02
C ILE A 86 -10.78 -15.88 6.17
N CYS A 87 -10.66 -15.50 4.89
CA CYS A 87 -11.79 -15.37 3.97
C CYS A 87 -12.24 -16.71 3.37
N ARG A 88 -11.54 -17.82 3.63
CA ARG A 88 -11.79 -19.14 3.03
C ARG A 88 -11.81 -19.12 1.50
N VAL A 89 -10.86 -18.39 0.91
CA VAL A 89 -10.73 -18.25 -0.55
C VAL A 89 -9.58 -19.11 -1.06
N GLU A 90 -9.88 -20.03 -1.98
CA GLU A 90 -8.88 -20.88 -2.62
C GLU A 90 -7.81 -20.07 -3.37
N LYS A 91 -6.63 -20.64 -3.56
CA LYS A 91 -5.53 -20.00 -4.29
C LYS A 91 -5.97 -19.56 -5.69
N HIS A 92 -5.54 -18.38 -6.13
CA HIS A 92 -5.86 -17.77 -7.44
C HIS A 92 -7.32 -17.38 -7.68
N LYS A 93 -8.25 -17.68 -6.76
CA LYS A 93 -9.63 -17.16 -6.85
C LYS A 93 -9.70 -15.69 -6.42
N VAL A 94 -10.66 -14.98 -7.00
CA VAL A 94 -10.97 -13.59 -6.68
C VAL A 94 -11.38 -13.45 -5.21
N ILE A 95 -10.87 -12.43 -4.54
CA ILE A 95 -11.28 -12.06 -3.19
C ILE A 95 -12.48 -11.13 -3.32
N GLN A 96 -13.69 -11.66 -3.13
CA GLN A 96 -14.94 -10.89 -3.24
C GLN A 96 -15.36 -10.21 -1.94
N ALA A 97 -14.87 -10.70 -0.80
CA ALA A 97 -15.26 -10.20 0.51
C ALA A 97 -14.54 -8.88 0.85
N ASN A 98 -15.30 -7.88 1.29
CA ASN A 98 -14.76 -6.60 1.76
C ASN A 98 -14.34 -6.66 3.24
N THR A 99 -14.77 -7.69 3.98
CA THR A 99 -14.39 -7.92 5.38
C THR A 99 -14.45 -9.40 5.70
N CYS A 100 -13.44 -9.92 6.39
CA CYS A 100 -13.37 -11.32 6.80
C CYS A 100 -12.87 -11.40 8.25
N HIS A 101 -13.67 -11.97 9.15
CA HIS A 101 -13.30 -12.13 10.57
C HIS A 101 -12.76 -10.83 11.21
N GLY A 102 -13.44 -9.71 10.98
CA GLY A 102 -13.03 -8.41 11.52
C GLY A 102 -11.83 -7.75 10.83
N PHE A 103 -11.30 -8.35 9.76
CA PHE A 103 -10.27 -7.75 8.91
C PHE A 103 -10.89 -7.13 7.65
N ARG A 104 -10.73 -5.82 7.46
CA ARG A 104 -11.29 -5.08 6.33
C ARG A 104 -10.32 -5.06 5.15
N LEU A 105 -10.85 -5.30 3.94
CA LEU A 105 -10.12 -5.13 2.70
C LEU A 105 -10.63 -3.87 2.00
N PHE A 106 -9.73 -2.92 1.80
CA PHE A 106 -10.03 -1.76 0.98
C PHE A 106 -9.85 -2.09 -0.51
N PRO A 107 -10.67 -1.50 -1.38
CA PRO A 107 -10.47 -1.63 -2.83
C PRO A 107 -9.13 -1.04 -3.25
N GLN A 108 -8.63 -1.47 -4.39
CA GLN A 108 -7.37 -0.99 -4.96
C GLN A 108 -7.32 0.54 -5.04
N SER A 109 -8.41 1.18 -5.46
CA SER A 109 -8.50 2.64 -5.56
C SER A 109 -8.28 3.39 -4.24
N ALA A 110 -8.40 2.75 -3.08
CA ALA A 110 -8.16 3.42 -1.80
C ALA A 110 -6.68 3.73 -1.57
N PHE A 111 -5.76 2.85 -2.00
CA PHE A 111 -4.34 2.93 -1.66
C PHE A 111 -3.38 2.74 -2.85
N TYR A 112 -3.86 2.13 -3.93
CA TYR A 112 -3.11 1.82 -5.15
C TYR A 112 -3.86 2.29 -6.42
N PRO A 113 -4.32 3.55 -6.48
CA PRO A 113 -5.12 4.05 -7.60
C PRO A 113 -4.41 3.86 -8.95
N ILE A 114 -3.08 4.05 -8.98
CA ILE A 114 -2.24 3.68 -10.11
C ILE A 114 -1.57 2.34 -9.80
N SER A 115 -1.85 1.34 -10.63
CA SER A 115 -1.31 -0.02 -10.45
C SER A 115 0.20 -0.09 -10.67
N GLY A 116 0.85 -1.12 -10.11
CA GLY A 116 2.28 -1.36 -10.30
C GLY A 116 2.71 -1.38 -11.78
N PRO A 117 2.01 -2.06 -12.70
CA PRO A 117 2.32 -1.99 -14.14
C PRO A 117 2.21 -0.58 -14.76
N SER A 118 1.39 0.30 -14.19
CA SER A 118 1.13 1.66 -14.68
C SER A 118 1.94 2.73 -13.93
N TRP A 119 2.94 2.33 -13.14
CA TRP A 119 3.70 3.23 -12.25
C TRP A 119 4.29 4.46 -12.96
N GLU A 120 4.66 4.33 -14.24
CA GLU A 120 5.26 5.43 -15.03
C GLU A 120 4.31 6.62 -15.20
N MET A 121 3.00 6.43 -15.04
CA MET A 121 2.02 7.52 -15.08
C MET A 121 2.36 8.62 -14.07
N TYR A 122 2.85 8.25 -12.88
CA TYR A 122 3.26 9.22 -11.86
C TYR A 122 4.39 10.16 -12.30
N PHE A 123 5.19 9.76 -13.29
CA PHE A 123 6.41 10.44 -13.71
C PHE A 123 6.28 11.11 -15.08
N ASN A 124 5.08 11.11 -15.68
CA ASN A 124 4.85 11.72 -16.99
C ASN A 124 3.68 12.69 -16.94
N GLU A 125 3.95 13.95 -17.31
CA GLU A 125 3.02 15.08 -17.20
C GLU A 125 1.73 14.89 -18.02
N ILE A 126 1.78 14.09 -19.10
CA ILE A 126 0.61 13.83 -19.93
C ILE A 126 -0.53 13.16 -19.15
N TYR A 127 -0.20 12.43 -18.08
CA TYR A 127 -1.16 11.71 -17.25
C TYR A 127 -1.68 12.52 -16.06
N LEU A 128 -1.31 13.80 -15.92
CA LEU A 128 -1.72 14.59 -14.76
C LEU A 128 -3.23 14.56 -14.49
N ASN A 129 -4.04 14.87 -15.50
CA ASN A 129 -5.49 14.89 -15.34
C ASN A 129 -6.07 13.50 -15.04
N GLU A 130 -5.54 12.47 -15.68
CA GLU A 130 -6.00 11.09 -15.47
C GLU A 130 -5.67 10.59 -14.06
N VAL A 131 -4.46 10.85 -13.57
CA VAL A 131 -4.06 10.49 -12.19
C VAL A 131 -4.88 11.30 -11.17
N LEU A 132 -5.18 12.58 -11.42
CA LEU A 132 -6.05 13.36 -10.55
C LEU A 132 -7.46 12.75 -10.43
N GLU A 133 -8.03 12.28 -11.54
CA GLU A 133 -9.33 11.63 -11.54
C GLU A 133 -9.29 10.30 -10.76
N GLN A 134 -8.32 9.43 -11.04
CA GLN A 134 -8.19 8.12 -10.39
C GLN A 134 -7.93 8.22 -8.88
N THR A 135 -7.30 9.31 -8.42
CA THR A 135 -6.92 9.51 -7.02
C THR A 135 -7.97 10.23 -6.17
N ASN A 136 -9.07 10.70 -6.77
CA ASN A 136 -10.07 11.52 -6.10
C ASN A 136 -10.66 10.85 -4.83
N SER A 137 -10.81 9.53 -4.86
CA SER A 137 -11.32 8.74 -3.73
C SER A 137 -10.23 8.14 -2.83
N SER A 138 -8.95 8.24 -3.21
CA SER A 138 -7.84 7.57 -2.52
C SER A 138 -7.44 8.24 -1.21
N TYR A 139 -6.88 7.44 -0.30
CA TYR A 139 -6.24 7.90 0.93
C TYR A 139 -4.74 8.03 0.77
N VAL A 140 -4.14 7.10 0.02
CA VAL A 140 -2.69 6.97 -0.14
C VAL A 140 -2.37 6.72 -1.60
N LEU A 141 -1.22 7.22 -2.03
CA LEU A 141 -0.58 6.95 -3.30
C LEU A 141 0.70 6.15 -3.05
N HIS A 142 0.78 4.91 -3.55
CA HIS A 142 2.03 4.13 -3.55
C HIS A 142 2.81 4.39 -4.85
N ILE A 143 4.10 4.71 -4.75
CA ILE A 143 4.93 5.21 -5.86
C ILE A 143 5.81 4.10 -6.48
N TRP A 144 5.69 2.87 -5.99
CA TRP A 144 6.34 1.69 -6.56
C TRP A 144 7.87 1.82 -6.67
N ASN A 145 8.56 2.17 -5.58
CA ASN A 145 9.99 2.49 -5.58
C ASN A 145 10.88 1.40 -6.20
N ASN A 146 10.51 0.13 -6.09
CA ASN A 146 11.23 -0.95 -6.77
C ASN A 146 11.31 -0.74 -8.30
N ASN A 147 10.29 -0.13 -8.90
CA ASN A 147 10.22 0.22 -10.31
C ASN A 147 10.71 1.65 -10.58
N SER A 148 10.43 2.59 -9.68
CA SER A 148 10.65 4.02 -9.88
C SER A 148 11.97 4.57 -9.33
N ALA A 149 12.79 3.77 -8.62
CA ALA A 149 14.00 4.23 -7.92
C ALA A 149 15.00 5.03 -8.77
N ASN A 150 15.05 4.78 -10.09
CA ASN A 150 15.96 5.46 -11.00
C ASN A 150 15.32 6.66 -11.74
N ARG A 151 14.06 7.01 -11.44
CA ARG A 151 13.41 8.21 -11.97
C ARG A 151 13.67 9.39 -11.05
N LYS A 152 13.95 10.52 -11.66
CA LYS A 152 14.06 11.83 -11.00
C LYS A 152 13.19 12.80 -11.76
N LEU A 153 12.53 13.71 -11.04
CA LEU A 153 11.73 14.76 -11.63
C LEU A 153 12.43 16.10 -11.41
N PRO A 154 12.65 16.92 -12.45
CA PRO A 154 13.01 18.31 -12.25
C PRO A 154 12.03 18.98 -11.28
N VAL A 155 12.52 19.83 -10.37
CA VAL A 155 11.66 20.47 -9.34
C VAL A 155 10.55 21.36 -9.91
N ASP A 156 10.62 21.73 -11.19
CA ASP A 156 9.61 22.48 -11.94
C ASP A 156 8.65 21.58 -12.75
N SER A 157 8.86 20.26 -12.76
CA SER A 157 8.00 19.31 -13.48
C SER A 157 6.54 19.36 -13.01
N LYS A 158 5.62 19.13 -13.94
CA LYS A 158 4.17 19.01 -13.72
C LYS A 158 3.72 17.55 -13.62
N ALA A 159 4.65 16.60 -13.51
CA ALA A 159 4.31 15.19 -13.37
C ALA A 159 3.46 14.94 -12.11
N PRO A 160 2.54 13.96 -12.14
CA PRO A 160 1.60 13.74 -11.03
C PRO A 160 2.28 13.55 -9.68
N TYR A 161 3.40 12.81 -9.60
CA TYR A 161 4.09 12.58 -8.34
C TYR A 161 4.51 13.89 -7.67
N LEU A 162 5.13 14.78 -8.45
CA LEU A 162 5.57 16.08 -7.94
C LEU A 162 4.39 17.03 -7.67
N TYR A 163 3.29 16.94 -8.43
CA TYR A 163 2.04 17.64 -8.10
C TYR A 163 1.54 17.26 -6.70
N PHE A 164 1.44 15.97 -6.40
CA PHE A 164 1.00 15.49 -5.09
C PHE A 164 2.00 15.81 -3.99
N ALA A 165 3.30 15.65 -4.25
CA ALA A 165 4.35 15.95 -3.28
C ALA A 165 4.36 17.44 -2.89
N ARG A 166 4.16 18.37 -3.84
CA ARG A 166 4.00 19.81 -3.53
C ARG A 166 2.82 20.08 -2.61
N LYS A 167 1.70 19.39 -2.83
CA LYS A 167 0.46 19.62 -2.08
C LYS A 167 0.47 19.00 -0.68
N TYR A 168 1.00 17.79 -0.54
CA TYR A 168 0.89 17.00 0.71
C TYR A 168 2.22 16.81 1.44
N CYS A 169 3.35 17.09 0.80
CA CYS A 169 4.70 16.99 1.38
C CYS A 169 5.54 18.26 1.13
N PRO A 170 5.00 19.49 1.36
CA PRO A 170 5.66 20.73 0.95
C PRO A 170 7.08 20.89 1.52
N LYS A 171 7.30 20.50 2.78
CA LYS A 171 8.62 20.56 3.44
C LYS A 171 9.67 19.68 2.77
N VAL A 172 9.27 18.57 2.14
CA VAL A 172 10.19 17.71 1.37
C VAL A 172 10.60 18.42 0.08
N ILE A 173 9.64 19.07 -0.58
CA ILE A 173 9.93 19.81 -1.81
C ILE A 173 10.77 21.06 -1.57
N GLU A 174 10.56 21.77 -0.46
CA GLU A 174 11.34 22.98 -0.09
C GLU A 174 12.84 22.73 0.04
N VAL A 175 13.27 21.50 0.36
CA VAL A 175 14.69 21.15 0.49
C VAL A 175 15.29 20.58 -0.80
N CYS A 176 14.46 20.29 -1.81
CA CYS A 176 14.92 19.85 -3.13
C CYS A 176 15.42 21.07 -3.92
N LYS A 177 16.59 20.92 -4.57
CA LYS A 177 17.19 21.99 -5.40
C LYS A 177 16.85 21.83 -6.87
N ASP A 178 17.43 20.81 -7.49
CA ASP A 178 17.33 20.61 -8.95
C ASP A 178 16.35 19.48 -9.28
N PHE A 179 16.33 18.44 -8.45
CA PHE A 179 15.50 17.25 -8.65
C PHE A 179 14.79 16.83 -7.38
N PHE A 180 13.60 16.27 -7.57
CA PHE A 180 12.86 15.44 -6.63
C PHE A 180 13.05 13.97 -6.99
#